data_AF-A0A945WQ29-F1
#
_entry.id   AF-A0A945WQ29-F1
#
_cell.length_a   1.000
_cell.length_b   1.000
_cell.length_c   1.000
_cell.angle_alpha   90.00
_cell.angle_beta   90.00
_cell.angle_gamma   90.00
#
_symmetry.space_group_name_H-M   'P 1'
#
loop_
_entity.id
_entity.type
_entity.pdbx_description
1 polymer ?
#
loop_
_entity_poly.entity_id
_entity_poly.type
_entity_poly.pdbx_seq_one_letter_code
_entity_poly.pdbx_strand_id
1 'polypeptide(L)'
;MANITKHTVKELRKMSKKDRDELLKKALPQKGHVNLHLKAGEKKTPHEKAKLKKLIARIHTLNSEIPLTKETKPTETNPTENEK
;
A
#
# COMPACT_ATOMS: atom_id res chain seq x y z
N MET A 1 17.68 4.90 -3.42
CA MET A 1 16.52 4.84 -2.50
C MET A 1 15.37 4.14 -3.24
N ALA A 2 15.01 2.91 -2.87
CA ALA A 2 13.93 2.18 -3.53
C ALA A 2 12.59 2.88 -3.28
N ASN A 3 11.86 3.22 -4.35
CA ASN A 3 10.61 3.96 -4.25
C ASN A 3 9.46 2.98 -3.94
N ILE A 4 9.31 2.61 -2.67
CA ILE A 4 8.33 1.63 -2.15
C ILE A 4 6.88 2.09 -2.41
N THR A 5 6.67 3.34 -2.83
CA THR A 5 5.36 3.92 -3.16
C THR A 5 4.76 3.46 -4.49
N LYS A 6 5.47 2.64 -5.29
CA LYS A 6 4.99 2.16 -6.59
C LYS A 6 4.09 0.93 -6.53
N HIS A 7 4.00 0.24 -5.38
CA HIS A 7 3.19 -0.98 -5.30
C HIS A 7 1.70 -0.67 -5.43
N THR A 8 1.09 -1.15 -6.50
CA THR A 8 -0.35 -1.07 -6.74
C THR A 8 -1.09 -2.15 -5.96
N VAL A 9 -2.37 -1.92 -5.67
CA VAL A 9 -3.22 -2.89 -4.93
C VAL A 9 -3.26 -4.27 -5.60
N LYS A 10 -3.16 -4.31 -6.94
CA LYS A 10 -3.13 -5.56 -7.71
C LYS A 10 -1.85 -6.37 -7.46
N GLU A 11 -0.71 -5.69 -7.30
CA GLU A 11 0.57 -6.34 -6.98
C GLU A 11 0.53 -6.92 -5.56
N LEU A 12 0.02 -6.15 -4.59
CA LEU A 12 -0.12 -6.60 -3.19
C LEU A 12 -1.00 -7.85 -3.05
N ARG A 13 -2.03 -8.01 -3.91
CA ARG A 13 -2.89 -9.20 -3.91
C ARG A 13 -2.21 -10.44 -4.47
N LYS A 14 -1.24 -10.28 -5.38
CA LYS A 14 -0.46 -11.39 -5.96
C LYS A 14 0.70 -11.83 -5.06
N MET A 15 1.12 -10.96 -4.15
CA MET A 15 2.21 -11.22 -3.21
C MET A 15 1.79 -12.18 -2.11
N SER A 16 2.72 -13.05 -1.70
CA SER A 16 2.51 -13.91 -0.54
C SER A 16 2.47 -13.09 0.74
N LYS A 17 1.92 -13.65 1.83
CA LYS A 17 1.93 -13.00 3.15
C LYS A 17 3.35 -12.56 3.57
N LYS A 18 4.36 -13.40 3.31
CA LYS A 18 5.77 -13.10 3.62
C LYS A 18 6.27 -11.88 2.85
N ASP A 19 6.00 -11.80 1.55
CA ASP A 19 6.45 -10.67 0.74
C ASP A 19 5.75 -9.37 1.13
N ARG A 20 4.45 -9.45 1.50
CA ARG A 20 3.70 -8.31 2.02
C ARG A 20 4.26 -7.83 3.37
N ASP A 21 4.69 -8.75 4.23
CA ASP A 21 5.31 -8.42 5.51
C ASP A 21 6.70 -7.78 5.34
N GLU A 22 7.50 -8.25 4.38
CA GLU A 22 8.77 -7.60 4.03
C GLU A 22 8.56 -6.19 3.47
N LEU A 23 7.52 -6.02 2.65
CA LEU A 23 7.16 -4.71 2.14
C LEU A 23 6.69 -3.76 3.25
N LEU A 24 5.92 -4.28 4.22
CA LEU A 24 5.50 -3.53 5.40
C LEU A 24 6.70 -3.07 6.24
N LYS A 25 7.67 -3.96 6.47
CA LYS A 25 8.93 -3.63 7.18
C LYS A 25 9.71 -2.51 6.51
N LYS A 26 9.65 -2.39 5.18
CA LYS A 26 10.28 -1.29 4.42
C LYS A 26 9.42 -0.01 4.40
N ALA A 27 8.09 -0.14 4.33
CA ALA A 27 7.18 1.00 4.26
C ALA A 27 7.08 1.79 5.58
N LEU A 28 7.19 1.11 6.73
CA LEU A 28 7.14 1.74 8.06
C LEU A 28 8.24 2.79 8.30
N PRO A 29 9.55 2.50 8.11
CA PRO A 29 10.60 3.50 8.28
C PRO A 29 10.50 4.62 7.24
N GLN A 30 10.04 4.34 6.02
CA GLN A 30 9.82 5.39 5.02
C GLN A 30 8.69 6.35 5.44
N LYS A 31 7.60 5.84 6.02
CA LYS A 31 6.55 6.69 6.61
C LYS A 31 7.13 7.60 7.71
N GLY A 32 8.07 7.08 8.51
CA GLY A 32 8.79 7.86 9.52
C GLY A 32 9.58 9.03 8.91
N HIS A 33 10.39 8.75 7.89
CA HIS A 33 11.16 9.77 7.17
C HIS A 33 10.25 10.83 6.54
N VAL A 34 9.21 10.42 5.82
CA VAL A 34 8.24 11.34 5.20
C VAL A 34 7.56 12.22 6.26
N ASN A 35 7.25 11.66 7.43
CA ASN A 35 6.65 12.44 8.52
C ASN A 35 7.64 13.44 9.15
N LEU A 36 8.94 13.12 9.16
CA LEU A 36 9.99 14.03 9.59
C LEU A 36 10.13 15.21 8.60
N HIS A 37 10.19 14.93 7.30
CA HIS A 37 10.23 15.99 6.26
C HIS A 37 9.00 16.91 6.33
N LEU A 38 7.81 16.34 6.58
CA LEU A 38 6.59 17.13 6.80
C LEU A 38 6.70 18.03 8.04
N LYS A 39 7.25 17.53 9.14
CA LYS A 39 7.51 18.33 10.35
C LYS A 39 8.52 19.44 10.08
N ALA A 40 9.50 19.19 9.22
CA ALA A 40 10.49 20.18 8.78
C ALA A 40 9.94 21.22 7.78
N GLY A 41 8.66 21.12 7.38
CA GLY A 41 8.01 22.09 6.49
C GLY A 41 8.17 21.81 5.00
N GLU A 42 8.67 20.64 4.61
CA GLU A 42 8.78 20.29 3.19
C GLU A 42 7.40 19.97 2.58
N LYS A 43 6.95 20.81 1.65
CA LYS A 43 5.63 20.68 1.00
C LYS A 43 5.52 19.53 -0.02
N LYS A 44 6.63 18.87 -0.39
CA LYS A 44 6.66 17.81 -1.43
C LYS A 44 6.23 16.42 -0.94
N THR A 45 6.13 16.23 0.37
CA THR A 45 5.94 14.94 1.04
C THR A 45 4.49 14.58 1.50
N PRO A 46 3.45 15.44 1.45
CA PRO A 46 2.10 15.07 1.92
C PRO A 46 1.46 13.95 1.09
N HIS A 47 1.65 13.99 -0.22
CA HIS A 47 1.12 12.98 -1.14
C HIS A 47 1.77 11.61 -0.93
N GLU A 48 3.07 11.59 -0.65
CA GLU A 48 3.81 10.36 -0.33
C GLU A 48 3.35 9.75 0.99
N LYS A 49 3.06 10.58 2.02
CA LYS A 49 2.47 10.12 3.28
C LYS A 49 1.12 9.46 3.07
N ALA A 50 0.27 10.05 2.23
CA ALA A 50 -1.04 9.48 1.91
C ALA A 50 -0.91 8.11 1.21
N LYS A 51 0.01 7.99 0.26
CA LYS A 51 0.31 6.71 -0.42
C LYS A 51 0.81 5.64 0.55
N LEU A 52 1.78 5.96 1.40
CA LEU A 52 2.31 5.02 2.39
C LEU A 52 1.26 4.59 3.41
N LYS A 53 0.39 5.51 3.85
CA LYS A 53 -0.73 5.18 4.74
C LYS A 53 -1.69 4.19 4.09
N LYS A 54 -2.06 4.41 2.83
CA LYS A 54 -2.92 3.49 2.05
C LYS A 54 -2.27 2.13 1.86
N LEU A 55 -0.98 2.10 1.50
CA LEU A 55 -0.20 0.87 1.32
C LEU A 55 -0.19 0.01 2.58
N ILE A 56 0.18 0.62 3.72
CA ILE A 56 0.23 -0.06 5.02
C ILE A 56 -1.14 -0.59 5.42
N ALA A 57 -2.19 0.23 5.33
CA ALA A 57 -3.55 -0.21 5.64
C ALA A 57 -3.98 -1.39 4.76
N ARG A 58 -3.65 -1.36 3.47
CA ARG A 58 -4.00 -2.45 2.54
C ARG A 58 -3.26 -3.74 2.85
N ILE A 59 -1.98 -3.67 3.22
CA ILE A 59 -1.22 -4.85 3.64
C ILE A 59 -1.83 -5.44 4.91
N HIS A 60 -2.19 -4.62 5.90
CA HIS A 60 -2.87 -5.10 7.10
C HIS A 60 -4.20 -5.78 6.78
N THR A 61 -5.04 -5.16 5.96
CA THR A 61 -6.30 -5.78 5.50
C THR A 61 -6.05 -7.13 4.83
N LEU A 62 -5.13 -7.19 3.87
CA LEU A 62 -4.81 -8.43 3.13
C LEU A 62 -4.18 -9.52 4.02
N ASN A 63 -3.46 -9.12 5.07
CA ASN A 63 -2.89 -10.05 6.05
C ASN A 63 -3.91 -10.54 7.07
N SER A 64 -4.90 -9.71 7.42
CA SER A 64 -6.00 -10.02 8.33
C SER A 64 -7.14 -10.79 7.66
N GLU A 65 -7.31 -10.67 6.34
CA GLU A 65 -8.28 -11.45 5.54
C GLU A 65 -7.98 -12.96 5.50
N ILE A 66 -6.88 -13.42 6.10
CA ILE A 66 -6.60 -14.85 6.28
C ILE A 66 -6.94 -15.19 7.75
N PRO A 67 -8.14 -15.72 8.00
CA PRO A 67 -8.32 -17.16 7.85
C PRO A 67 -9.72 -17.57 7.39
N LEU A 68 -10.01 -17.60 6.09
CA LEU A 68 -10.97 -18.56 5.52
C LEU A 68 -10.86 -18.52 3.99
N THR A 69 -11.05 -19.67 3.34
CA THR A 69 -11.16 -19.88 1.88
C THR A 69 -9.82 -19.72 1.12
N LYS A 70 -9.16 -20.83 0.80
CA LYS A 70 -9.39 -21.62 -0.43
C LYS A 70 -9.47 -20.71 -1.65
N GLU A 71 -8.45 -20.84 -2.49
CA GLU A 71 -8.46 -20.56 -3.94
C GLU A 71 -9.72 -19.87 -4.48
N THR A 72 -9.67 -18.55 -4.66
CA THR A 72 -10.44 -17.93 -5.75
C THR A 72 -9.61 -16.87 -6.44
N LYS A 73 -9.35 -17.15 -7.72
CA LYS A 73 -8.78 -16.34 -8.80
C LYS A 73 -9.34 -14.89 -8.86
N PRO A 74 -8.67 -13.99 -9.62
CA PRO A 74 -8.84 -12.55 -9.55
C PRO A 74 -10.00 -12.08 -10.43
N THR A 75 -10.85 -11.19 -9.90
CA THR A 75 -11.87 -10.49 -10.70
C THR A 75 -11.58 -9.00 -10.75
N GLU A 76 -11.25 -8.60 -11.98
CA GLU A 76 -11.55 -7.38 -12.72
C GLU A 76 -11.46 -5.97 -12.11
N THR A 77 -10.72 -5.18 -12.87
CA THR A 77 -10.83 -3.74 -13.10
C THR A 77 -12.23 -3.30 -13.52
N ASN A 78 -12.79 -2.32 -12.83
CA ASN A 78 -13.19 -1.03 -13.39
C ASN A 78 -13.70 -0.10 -12.28
N PRO A 79 -13.57 1.22 -12.43
CA PRO A 79 -14.80 2.00 -12.39
C PRO A 79 -15.01 2.69 -13.73
N THR A 80 -16.10 2.27 -14.36
CA THR A 80 -16.74 2.85 -15.53
C THR A 80 -17.03 4.33 -15.31
N GLU A 81 -16.97 5.06 -16.43
CA GLU A 81 -17.60 6.37 -16.64
C GLU A 81 -18.93 6.51 -15.91
N ASN A 82 -19.20 7.70 -15.37
CA ASN A 82 -20.56 8.21 -15.44
C ASN A 82 -20.57 9.72 -15.63
N GLU A 83 -20.92 10.06 -16.85
CA GLU A 83 -21.39 11.33 -17.39
C GLU A 83 -22.57 11.87 -16.57
N LYS A 84 -22.59 13.19 -16.32
CA LYS A 84 -23.84 13.95 -16.22
C LYS A 84 -23.60 15.43 -16.45
#